data_AF-A0A6B1A9Y1-F1
#
_entry.id   AF-A0A6B1A9Y1-F1
#
_cell.length_a   1.000
_cell.length_b   1.000
_cell.length_c   1.000
_cell.angle_alpha   90.00
_cell.angle_beta   90.00
_cell.angle_gamma   90.00
#
_symmetry.space_group_name_H-M   'P 1'
#
loop_
_entity.id
_entity.type
_entity.pdbx_description
1 polymer ?
#
loop_
_entity_poly.entity_id
_entity_poly.type
_entity_poly.pdbx_seq_one_letter_code
_entity_poly.pdbx_strand_id
1 'polypeptide(L)'
;MGKFADAIRDRRKTRQRRLGFGAAADEPQASMLVGAIGIVEGADFCLALSDDDIAAAESANVDLWGTRLEALTAENVAGAKERGAAFVSFELDGARADGLLDEDVDYVVRLDDLRIEEADARALGSLRPAEIAVEVEFPVGLGTILNLRRLAMLVSAPMGVKCPTDISAGDIEALRDSGVAVLVLGPDVSADDVAAVRQRVADLPERKPKRDEGAQPLIPTMRPGADGGSDED
;
A
#
# COMPACT_ATOMS: atom_id res chain seq x y z
N MET A 1 5.79 -13.20 5.40
CA MET A 1 5.42 -12.06 4.52
C MET A 1 4.37 -12.58 3.58
N GLY A 2 3.17 -12.01 3.64
CA GLY A 2 2.02 -12.53 2.93
C GLY A 2 1.88 -11.99 1.51
N LYS A 3 0.88 -12.54 0.81
CA LYS A 3 0.59 -12.27 -0.60
C LYS A 3 0.17 -10.82 -0.85
N PHE A 4 -0.50 -10.17 0.12
CA PHE A 4 -1.04 -8.83 -0.05
C PHE A 4 0.06 -7.77 0.02
N ALA A 5 0.96 -7.88 1.00
CA ALA A 5 2.13 -7.03 1.10
C ALA A 5 3.04 -7.13 -0.14
N ASP A 6 3.18 -8.34 -0.69
CA ASP A 6 3.94 -8.58 -1.93
C ASP A 6 3.26 -7.95 -3.15
N ALA A 7 1.94 -8.10 -3.30
CA ALA A 7 1.17 -7.45 -4.37
C ALA A 7 1.30 -5.92 -4.32
N ILE A 8 1.23 -5.31 -3.13
CA ILE A 8 1.44 -3.86 -2.96
C ILE A 8 2.86 -3.49 -3.37
N ARG A 9 3.86 -4.25 -2.90
CA ARG A 9 5.27 -3.98 -3.21
C ARG A 9 5.55 -4.04 -4.70
N ASP A 10 4.97 -5.02 -5.39
CA ASP A 10 5.18 -5.20 -6.82
C ASP A 10 4.61 -4.06 -7.65
N ARG A 11 3.47 -3.48 -7.27
CA ARG A 11 2.93 -2.26 -7.90
C ARG A 11 3.76 -1.01 -7.61
N ARG A 12 4.42 -0.95 -6.45
CA ARG A 12 5.22 0.21 -6.02
C ARG A 12 6.64 0.23 -6.60
N LYS A 13 7.17 -0.90 -7.05
CA LYS A 13 8.51 -0.97 -7.66
C LYS A 13 8.53 -0.04 -8.89
N THR A 14 9.14 1.13 -8.73
CA THR A 14 9.41 2.04 -9.84
C THR A 14 10.36 1.32 -10.77
N ARG A 15 10.00 1.13 -12.04
CA ARG A 15 10.89 0.47 -13.00
C ARG A 15 12.22 1.23 -13.04
N GLN A 16 13.29 0.62 -12.56
CA GLN A 16 14.60 0.95 -13.08
C GLN A 16 14.57 0.58 -14.55
N ARG A 17 14.60 1.59 -15.43
CA ARG A 17 14.83 1.39 -16.87
C ARG A 17 15.94 0.36 -17.01
N ARG A 18 15.66 -0.78 -17.65
CA ARG A 18 16.72 -1.72 -18.00
C ARG A 18 17.73 -0.95 -18.84
N LEU A 19 18.93 -0.72 -18.33
CA LEU A 19 20.03 -0.16 -19.12
C LEU A 19 20.40 -1.22 -20.17
N GLY A 20 19.75 -1.15 -21.33
CA GLY A 20 19.98 -2.03 -22.46
C GLY A 20 19.53 -1.36 -23.75
N PHE A 21 20.34 -1.49 -24.81
CA PHE A 21 20.03 -0.98 -26.14
C PHE A 21 18.96 -1.87 -26.78
N GLY A 22 17.70 -1.62 -26.48
CA GLY A 22 16.56 -2.27 -27.11
C GLY A 22 15.27 -1.57 -26.71
N ALA A 23 14.45 -1.21 -27.70
CA ALA A 23 13.12 -0.66 -27.47
C ALA A 23 12.20 -1.79 -26.97
N ALA A 24 12.24 -2.07 -25.67
CA ALA A 24 11.17 -2.79 -25.03
C ALA A 24 10.01 -1.80 -24.86
N ALA A 25 8.90 -2.05 -25.56
CA ALA A 25 7.63 -1.43 -25.24
C ALA A 25 7.26 -1.91 -23.83
N ASP A 26 7.43 -1.03 -22.84
CA ASP A 26 6.95 -1.30 -21.49
C ASP A 26 5.43 -1.17 -21.51
N GLU A 27 4.72 -2.29 -21.36
CA GLU A 27 3.29 -2.22 -21.06
C GLU A 27 3.09 -1.42 -19.76
N PRO A 28 2.13 -0.47 -19.75
CA PRO A 28 1.85 0.35 -18.57
C PRO A 28 1.31 -0.54 -17.45
N GLN A 29 2.10 -0.71 -16.39
CA GLN A 29 1.67 -1.40 -15.18
C GLN A 29 1.15 -0.37 -14.18
N ALA A 30 -0.10 -0.53 -13.73
CA ALA A 30 -0.72 0.36 -12.76
C ALA A 30 0.14 0.53 -11.50
N SER A 31 0.32 1.77 -11.05
CA SER A 31 1.19 2.13 -9.91
C SER A 31 0.56 1.89 -8.52
N MET A 32 -0.70 1.47 -8.49
CA MET A 32 -1.49 1.21 -7.29
C MET A 32 -2.35 -0.05 -7.51
N LEU A 33 -2.73 -0.72 -6.42
CA LEU A 33 -3.76 -1.75 -6.45
C LEU A 33 -5.15 -1.12 -6.39
N VAL A 34 -6.09 -1.70 -7.13
CA VAL A 34 -7.51 -1.34 -7.05
C VAL A 34 -8.28 -2.57 -6.56
N GLY A 35 -8.83 -2.48 -5.36
CA GLY A 35 -9.68 -3.51 -4.77
C GLY A 35 -11.13 -3.07 -4.64
N ALA A 36 -11.99 -4.01 -4.27
CA ALA A 36 -13.41 -3.78 -4.02
C ALA A 36 -13.85 -4.36 -2.67
N ILE A 37 -14.86 -3.74 -2.07
CA ILE A 37 -15.62 -4.35 -0.97
C ILE A 37 -16.63 -5.33 -1.58
N GLY A 38 -16.60 -6.57 -1.10
CA GLY A 38 -17.29 -7.70 -1.72
C GLY A 38 -16.45 -8.39 -2.81
N ILE A 39 -17.01 -9.42 -3.43
CA ILE A 39 -16.31 -10.23 -4.44
C ILE A 39 -16.68 -9.76 -5.84
N VAL A 40 -15.73 -9.07 -6.48
CA VAL A 40 -15.94 -8.41 -7.78
C VAL A 40 -14.86 -8.84 -8.77
N GLU A 41 -15.29 -9.31 -9.94
CA GLU A 41 -14.38 -9.73 -11.01
C GLU A 41 -13.50 -8.56 -11.49
N GLY A 42 -12.22 -8.84 -11.76
CA GLY A 42 -11.28 -7.86 -12.29
C GLY A 42 -10.65 -6.94 -11.25
N ALA A 43 -11.05 -7.02 -9.97
CA ALA A 43 -10.35 -6.37 -8.87
C ALA A 43 -8.99 -7.02 -8.62
N ASP A 44 -7.99 -6.22 -8.25
CA ASP A 44 -6.67 -6.75 -7.89
C ASP A 44 -6.73 -7.51 -6.54
N PHE A 45 -7.68 -7.15 -5.67
CA PHE A 45 -8.01 -7.87 -4.44
C PHE A 45 -9.45 -7.58 -4.00
N CYS A 46 -9.99 -8.40 -3.09
CA CYS A 46 -11.32 -8.20 -2.51
C CYS A 46 -11.29 -8.09 -0.99
N LEU A 47 -12.18 -7.29 -0.39
CA LEU A 47 -12.40 -7.21 1.05
C LEU A 47 -13.81 -7.70 1.40
N ALA A 48 -13.90 -8.84 2.07
CA ALA A 48 -15.14 -9.41 2.57
C ALA A 48 -15.56 -8.73 3.89
N LEU A 49 -16.81 -8.26 3.96
CA LEU A 49 -17.37 -7.64 5.17
C LEU A 49 -18.48 -8.48 5.81
N SER A 50 -18.98 -9.48 5.09
CA SER A 50 -20.05 -10.38 5.53
C SER A 50 -19.67 -11.85 5.31
N ASP A 51 -20.36 -12.77 5.97
CA ASP A 51 -20.17 -14.20 5.73
C ASP A 51 -20.55 -14.63 4.30
N ASP A 52 -21.51 -13.93 3.70
CA ASP A 52 -21.90 -14.13 2.30
C ASP A 52 -20.74 -13.77 1.35
N ASP A 53 -20.02 -12.67 1.61
CA ASP A 53 -18.82 -12.31 0.85
C ASP A 53 -17.72 -13.37 0.99
N ILE A 54 -17.54 -13.91 2.20
CA ILE A 54 -16.51 -14.92 2.44
C ILE A 54 -16.87 -16.22 1.71
N ALA A 55 -18.11 -16.67 1.79
CA ALA A 55 -18.58 -17.84 1.05
C ALA A 55 -18.46 -17.65 -0.47
N ALA A 56 -18.70 -16.42 -0.97
CA ALA A 56 -18.47 -16.07 -2.36
C ALA A 56 -16.98 -16.12 -2.73
N ALA A 57 -16.08 -15.68 -1.85
CA ALA A 57 -14.63 -15.71 -2.08
C ALA A 57 -14.10 -17.14 -2.20
N GLU A 58 -14.55 -18.01 -1.28
CA GLU A 58 -14.24 -19.45 -1.27
C GLU A 58 -14.75 -20.13 -2.55
N SER A 59 -15.99 -19.82 -2.96
CA SER A 59 -16.62 -20.42 -4.14
C SER A 59 -16.00 -19.96 -5.45
N ALA A 60 -15.62 -18.69 -5.54
CA ALA A 60 -14.98 -18.09 -6.71
C ALA A 60 -13.47 -18.38 -6.76
N ASN A 61 -12.90 -18.98 -5.72
CA ASN A 61 -11.46 -19.26 -5.57
C ASN A 61 -10.61 -18.00 -5.85
N VAL A 62 -10.98 -16.89 -5.20
CA VAL A 62 -10.25 -15.62 -5.32
C VAL A 62 -8.88 -15.78 -4.64
N ASP A 63 -7.79 -15.52 -5.36
CA ASP A 63 -6.44 -15.73 -4.84
C ASP A 63 -6.02 -14.71 -3.76
N LEU A 64 -6.52 -13.47 -3.89
CA LEU A 64 -6.15 -12.34 -3.04
C LEU A 64 -7.41 -11.66 -2.49
N TRP A 65 -7.87 -12.17 -1.35
CA TRP A 65 -8.95 -11.55 -0.59
C TRP A 65 -8.59 -11.49 0.89
N GLY A 66 -9.26 -10.60 1.61
CA GLY A 66 -9.15 -10.51 3.06
C GLY A 66 -10.50 -10.26 3.69
N THR A 67 -10.55 -10.36 5.02
CA THR A 67 -11.78 -10.16 5.79
C THR A 67 -11.62 -9.07 6.84
N ARG A 68 -12.72 -8.40 7.15
CA ARG A 68 -12.80 -7.48 8.28
C ARG A 68 -13.09 -8.25 9.56
N LEU A 69 -12.22 -8.06 10.56
CA LEU A 69 -12.43 -8.54 11.92
C LEU A 69 -12.84 -7.37 12.82
N GLU A 70 -13.84 -7.61 13.68
CA GLU A 70 -14.22 -6.69 14.75
C GLU A 70 -13.20 -6.73 15.90
N ALA A 71 -12.66 -7.91 16.20
CA ALA A 71 -11.61 -8.11 17.19
C ALA A 71 -10.48 -8.94 16.59
N LEU A 72 -9.25 -8.42 16.65
CA LEU A 72 -8.07 -9.18 16.26
C LEU A 72 -7.66 -10.11 17.40
N THR A 73 -7.98 -11.39 17.29
CA THR A 73 -7.59 -12.45 18.22
C THR A 73 -6.95 -13.60 17.46
N ALA A 74 -6.12 -14.41 18.13
CA ALA A 74 -5.52 -15.59 17.49
C ALA A 74 -6.57 -16.54 16.89
N GLU A 75 -7.72 -16.70 17.56
CA GLU A 75 -8.84 -17.53 17.09
C GLU A 75 -9.45 -16.98 15.79
N ASN A 76 -9.74 -15.68 15.74
CA ASN A 76 -10.35 -15.06 14.57
C ASN A 76 -9.39 -15.06 13.37
N VAL A 77 -8.09 -14.85 13.59
CA VAL A 77 -7.07 -14.90 12.54
C VAL A 77 -6.91 -16.31 12.00
N ALA A 78 -6.85 -17.32 12.88
CA ALA A 78 -6.80 -18.72 12.47
C ALA A 78 -8.04 -19.10 11.64
N GLY A 79 -9.24 -18.72 12.09
CA GLY A 79 -10.48 -18.95 11.36
C GLY A 79 -10.49 -18.29 9.97
N ALA A 80 -10.02 -17.05 9.86
CA ALA A 80 -9.90 -16.37 8.57
C ALA A 80 -8.90 -17.09 7.63
N LYS A 81 -7.76 -17.52 8.17
CA LYS A 81 -6.72 -18.25 7.44
C LYS A 81 -7.18 -19.62 6.95
N GLU A 82 -7.89 -20.37 7.78
CA GLU A 82 -8.47 -21.68 7.41
C GLU A 82 -9.46 -21.57 6.26
N ARG A 83 -10.17 -20.44 6.17
CA ARG A 83 -11.06 -20.10 5.05
C ARG A 83 -10.33 -19.61 3.80
N GLY A 84 -9.03 -19.36 3.90
CA GLY A 84 -8.17 -18.94 2.78
C GLY A 84 -7.93 -17.44 2.66
N ALA A 85 -8.25 -16.65 3.68
CA ALA A 85 -7.98 -15.21 3.67
C ALA A 85 -6.47 -14.94 3.58
N ALA A 86 -6.06 -14.07 2.65
CA ALA A 86 -4.67 -13.65 2.48
C ALA A 86 -4.26 -12.54 3.46
N PHE A 87 -5.23 -11.77 3.94
CA PHE A 87 -5.02 -10.70 4.91
C PHE A 87 -6.26 -10.48 5.79
N VAL A 88 -6.06 -9.81 6.92
CA VAL A 88 -7.16 -9.39 7.81
C VAL A 88 -7.10 -7.88 8.04
N SER A 89 -8.27 -7.24 8.08
CA SER A 89 -8.43 -5.83 8.37
C SER A 89 -9.08 -5.64 9.74
N PHE A 90 -8.52 -4.80 10.59
CA PHE A 90 -9.02 -4.57 11.96
C PHE A 90 -8.75 -3.14 12.44
N GLU A 91 -9.45 -2.73 13.48
CA GLU A 91 -9.18 -1.50 14.24
C GLU A 91 -8.35 -1.82 15.47
N LEU A 92 -7.56 -0.85 15.94
CA LEU A 92 -6.72 -1.05 17.13
C LEU A 92 -7.55 -1.25 18.39
N ASP A 93 -8.73 -0.65 18.46
CA ASP A 93 -9.64 -0.86 19.58
C ASP A 93 -10.16 -2.29 19.55
N GLY A 94 -10.05 -3.00 20.68
CA GLY A 94 -10.38 -4.42 20.77
C GLY A 94 -9.35 -5.40 20.17
N ALA A 95 -8.26 -4.92 19.55
CA ALA A 95 -7.19 -5.79 19.06
C ALA A 95 -6.35 -6.37 20.22
N ARG A 96 -6.05 -7.67 20.14
CA ARG A 96 -5.19 -8.36 21.10
C ARG A 96 -3.85 -8.69 20.46
N ALA A 97 -2.78 -8.59 21.26
CA ALA A 97 -1.42 -8.88 20.80
C ALA A 97 -1.24 -10.33 20.32
N ASP A 98 -2.03 -11.28 20.84
CA ASP A 98 -2.00 -12.68 20.43
C ASP A 98 -2.44 -12.87 18.96
N GLY A 99 -3.32 -12.02 18.43
CA GLY A 99 -3.74 -12.04 17.04
C GLY A 99 -2.68 -11.57 16.03
N LEU A 100 -1.62 -10.90 16.49
CA LEU A 100 -0.50 -10.45 15.65
C LEU A 100 0.64 -11.47 15.53
N LEU A 101 0.50 -12.64 16.16
CA LEU A 101 1.56 -13.66 16.20
C LEU A 101 1.60 -14.55 14.94
N ASP A 102 0.57 -14.52 14.09
CA ASP A 102 0.53 -15.33 12.86
C ASP A 102 1.20 -14.58 11.69
N GLU A 103 2.46 -14.94 11.40
CA GLU A 103 3.26 -14.27 10.36
C GLU A 103 2.88 -14.63 8.91
N ASP A 104 1.95 -15.58 8.72
CA ASP A 104 1.50 -16.02 7.39
C ASP A 104 0.33 -15.17 6.86
N VAL A 105 -0.33 -14.40 7.73
CA VAL A 105 -1.46 -13.53 7.38
C VAL A 105 -0.99 -12.09 7.39
N ASP A 106 -1.26 -11.35 6.31
CA ASP A 106 -0.97 -9.93 6.27
C ASP A 106 -2.00 -9.12 7.08
N TYR A 107 -1.55 -8.04 7.70
CA TYR A 107 -2.37 -7.20 8.56
C TYR A 107 -2.64 -5.83 7.92
N VAL A 108 -3.91 -5.44 7.90
CA VAL A 108 -4.36 -4.10 7.50
C VAL A 108 -4.94 -3.39 8.71
N VAL A 109 -4.27 -2.33 9.17
CA VAL A 109 -4.74 -1.53 10.30
C VAL A 109 -5.62 -0.42 9.77
N ARG A 110 -6.87 -0.36 10.25
CA ARG A 110 -7.79 0.74 9.95
C ARG A 110 -7.60 1.86 10.97
N LEU A 111 -7.56 3.09 10.49
CA LEU A 111 -7.55 4.29 11.33
C LEU A 111 -8.69 5.22 10.92
N ASP A 112 -9.42 5.70 11.92
CA ASP A 112 -10.53 6.64 11.71
C ASP A 112 -10.06 8.10 11.61
N ASP A 113 -8.87 8.42 12.13
CA ASP A 113 -8.29 9.76 12.05
C ASP A 113 -6.87 9.71 11.45
N LEU A 114 -6.62 10.61 10.50
CA LEU A 114 -5.29 10.85 9.92
C LEU A 114 -4.34 11.58 10.88
N ARG A 115 -4.87 12.16 11.96
CA ARG A 115 -4.16 13.01 12.93
C ARG A 115 -3.84 12.27 14.23
N ILE A 116 -3.41 11.03 14.11
CA ILE A 116 -2.79 10.35 15.26
C ILE A 116 -1.46 11.01 15.65
N GLU A 117 -1.13 10.88 16.92
CA GLU A 117 0.10 11.37 17.52
C GLU A 117 1.33 10.72 16.88
N GLU A 118 2.44 11.46 16.86
CA GLU A 118 3.64 11.04 16.17
C GLU A 118 4.26 9.76 16.75
N ALA A 119 4.19 9.61 18.08
CA ALA A 119 4.66 8.41 18.78
C ALA A 119 3.84 7.18 18.40
N ASP A 120 2.51 7.31 18.35
CA ASP A 120 1.60 6.22 18.00
C ASP A 120 1.76 5.81 16.54
N ALA A 121 1.90 6.77 15.63
CA ALA A 121 2.16 6.48 14.22
C ALA A 121 3.46 5.68 14.03
N ARG A 122 4.53 6.01 14.76
CA ARG A 122 5.79 5.25 14.69
C ARG A 122 5.66 3.88 15.34
N ALA A 123 4.93 3.77 16.45
CA ALA A 123 4.65 2.49 17.09
C ALA A 123 3.89 1.56 16.13
N LEU A 124 2.88 2.08 15.42
CA LEU A 124 2.19 1.34 14.36
C LEU A 124 3.13 0.87 13.26
N GLY A 125 4.05 1.72 12.82
CA GLY A 125 5.07 1.34 11.83
C GLY A 125 5.92 0.15 12.27
N SER A 126 6.19 0.01 13.57
CA SER A 126 6.95 -1.11 14.12
C SER A 126 6.23 -2.46 14.02
N LEU A 127 4.89 -2.44 13.93
CA LEU A 127 4.06 -3.63 13.69
C LEU A 127 4.14 -4.12 12.23
N ARG A 128 4.74 -3.33 11.33
CA ARG A 128 4.91 -3.63 9.91
C ARG A 128 3.61 -4.08 9.22
N PRO A 129 2.51 -3.31 9.33
CA PRO A 129 1.29 -3.64 8.63
C PRO A 129 1.54 -3.64 7.12
N ALA A 130 0.84 -4.52 6.41
CA ALA A 130 0.85 -4.55 4.95
C ALA A 130 0.27 -3.24 4.38
N GLU A 131 -0.71 -2.67 5.08
CA GLU A 131 -1.38 -1.42 4.72
C GLU A 131 -1.94 -0.71 5.97
N ILE A 132 -1.94 0.61 5.95
CA ILE A 132 -2.80 1.45 6.80
C ILE A 132 -3.99 1.92 5.96
N ALA A 133 -5.18 1.45 6.29
CA ALA A 133 -6.42 1.83 5.62
C ALA A 133 -7.04 3.05 6.31
N VAL A 134 -7.41 4.07 5.53
CA VAL A 134 -8.01 5.31 6.03
C VAL A 134 -9.17 5.74 5.15
N GLU A 135 -10.14 6.44 5.75
CA GLU A 135 -11.22 7.08 5.02
C GLU A 135 -10.91 8.56 4.77
N VAL A 136 -11.28 9.07 3.59
CA VAL A 136 -11.13 10.47 3.22
C VAL A 136 -12.35 10.96 2.47
N GLU A 137 -12.61 12.26 2.56
CA GLU A 137 -13.65 12.91 1.76
C GLU A 137 -13.11 13.31 0.37
N PHE A 138 -14.01 13.26 -0.62
CA PHE A 138 -13.73 13.63 -2.01
C PHE A 138 -14.55 14.86 -2.43
N PRO A 139 -14.02 15.74 -3.30
CA PRO A 139 -12.66 15.74 -3.86
C PRO A 139 -11.58 16.01 -2.80
N VAL A 140 -10.36 15.51 -3.01
CA VAL A 140 -9.36 15.47 -1.94
C VAL A 140 -8.72 16.85 -1.75
N GLY A 141 -8.91 17.44 -0.57
CA GLY A 141 -8.30 18.72 -0.22
C GLY A 141 -6.79 18.61 0.06
N LEU A 142 -6.05 19.72 -0.13
CA LEU A 142 -4.61 19.78 0.16
C LEU A 142 -4.27 19.41 1.61
N GLY A 143 -5.13 19.77 2.58
CA GLY A 143 -4.95 19.40 3.98
C GLY A 143 -4.93 17.88 4.19
N THR A 144 -5.85 17.16 3.55
CA THR A 144 -5.91 15.70 3.56
C THR A 144 -4.65 15.09 2.94
N ILE A 145 -4.19 15.61 1.80
CA ILE A 145 -2.96 15.17 1.13
C ILE A 145 -1.73 15.36 2.03
N LEU A 146 -1.62 16.48 2.73
CA LEU A 146 -0.53 16.73 3.67
C LEU A 146 -0.57 15.77 4.87
N ASN A 147 -1.76 15.49 5.40
CA ASN A 147 -1.93 14.54 6.50
C ASN A 147 -1.62 13.10 6.10
N LEU A 148 -2.08 12.66 4.91
CA LEU A 148 -1.75 11.36 4.33
C LEU A 148 -0.23 11.20 4.19
N ARG A 149 0.43 12.22 3.62
CA ARG A 149 1.89 12.19 3.44
C ARG A 149 2.64 12.16 4.76
N ARG A 150 2.21 12.96 5.76
CA ARG A 150 2.78 12.93 7.11
C ARG A 150 2.65 11.54 7.72
N LEU A 151 1.45 10.95 7.66
CA LEU A 151 1.17 9.64 8.23
C LEU A 151 1.99 8.54 7.54
N ALA A 152 2.02 8.53 6.20
CA ALA A 152 2.82 7.59 5.41
C ALA A 152 4.32 7.66 5.77
N MET A 153 4.86 8.86 6.01
CA MET A 153 6.25 9.05 6.45
C MET A 153 6.51 8.53 7.87
N LEU A 154 5.54 8.69 8.78
CA LEU A 154 5.70 8.28 10.17
C LEU A 154 5.55 6.77 10.35
N VAL A 155 4.54 6.17 9.73
CA VAL A 155 4.31 4.72 9.81
C VAL A 155 5.30 3.95 8.93
N SER A 156 5.77 4.54 7.83
CA SER A 156 6.60 3.85 6.84
C SER A 156 5.94 2.60 6.23
N ALA A 157 4.60 2.55 6.23
CA ALA A 157 3.79 1.52 5.60
C ALA A 157 3.01 2.09 4.41
N PRO A 158 2.58 1.25 3.44
CA PRO A 158 1.65 1.66 2.39
C PRO A 158 0.33 2.19 2.97
N MET A 159 -0.21 3.25 2.38
CA MET A 159 -1.56 3.74 2.72
C MET A 159 -2.58 3.18 1.73
N GLY A 160 -3.77 2.87 2.20
CA GLY A 160 -4.93 2.59 1.36
C GLY A 160 -6.11 3.48 1.69
N VAL A 161 -6.87 3.82 0.66
CA VAL A 161 -7.96 4.79 0.74
C VAL A 161 -9.21 4.22 0.09
N LYS A 162 -10.33 4.29 0.81
CA LYS A 162 -11.65 4.03 0.22
C LYS A 162 -12.04 5.19 -0.70
N CYS A 163 -12.45 4.91 -1.94
CA CYS A 163 -12.77 5.94 -2.92
C CYS A 163 -14.05 5.63 -3.72
N PRO A 164 -14.70 6.66 -4.30
CA PRO A 164 -15.83 6.46 -5.20
C PRO A 164 -15.36 5.97 -6.58
N THR A 165 -16.28 5.41 -7.38
CA THR A 165 -15.99 4.86 -8.72
C THR A 165 -15.72 5.94 -9.78
N ASP A 166 -16.20 7.16 -9.54
CA ASP A 166 -16.03 8.35 -10.39
C ASP A 166 -14.86 9.24 -9.97
N ILE A 167 -13.96 8.74 -9.10
CA ILE A 167 -12.75 9.45 -8.67
C ILE A 167 -11.95 10.00 -9.88
N SER A 168 -11.57 11.27 -9.77
CA SER A 168 -10.87 11.98 -10.85
C SER A 168 -9.41 11.53 -10.98
N ALA A 169 -8.85 11.58 -12.20
CA ALA A 169 -7.42 11.28 -12.41
C ALA A 169 -6.50 12.19 -11.55
N GLY A 170 -6.89 13.45 -11.32
CA GLY A 170 -6.16 14.38 -10.46
C GLY A 170 -6.14 13.96 -8.99
N ASP A 171 -7.27 13.47 -8.47
CA ASP A 171 -7.33 12.92 -7.11
C ASP A 171 -6.51 11.64 -6.99
N ILE A 172 -6.62 10.72 -7.97
CA ILE A 172 -5.81 9.49 -8.02
C ILE A 172 -4.31 9.83 -8.02
N GLU A 173 -3.89 10.81 -8.83
CA GLU A 173 -2.49 11.27 -8.89
C GLU A 173 -2.04 11.88 -7.55
N ALA A 174 -2.86 12.74 -6.95
CA ALA A 174 -2.56 13.36 -5.66
C ALA A 174 -2.44 12.33 -4.52
N LEU A 175 -3.34 11.33 -4.48
CA LEU A 175 -3.28 10.22 -3.52
C LEU A 175 -2.00 9.40 -3.72
N ARG A 176 -1.70 8.99 -4.95
CA ARG A 176 -0.47 8.25 -5.30
C ARG A 176 0.79 8.99 -4.81
N ASP A 177 0.85 10.29 -5.06
CA ASP A 177 2.01 11.11 -4.70
C ASP A 177 2.12 11.37 -3.19
N SER A 178 1.02 11.24 -2.45
CA SER A 178 0.98 11.31 -0.99
C SER A 178 1.43 10.02 -0.29
N GLY A 179 1.58 8.91 -1.01
CA GLY A 179 2.02 7.63 -0.47
C GLY A 179 0.93 6.55 -0.43
N VAL A 180 -0.26 6.83 -0.98
CA VAL A 180 -1.30 5.84 -1.20
C VAL A 180 -0.85 4.85 -2.28
N ALA A 181 -1.01 3.56 -1.96
CA ALA A 181 -0.68 2.45 -2.84
C ALA A 181 -1.89 1.57 -3.18
N VAL A 182 -2.99 1.76 -2.43
CA VAL A 182 -4.20 0.94 -2.51
C VAL A 182 -5.43 1.84 -2.59
N LEU A 183 -6.30 1.57 -3.57
CA LEU A 183 -7.62 2.17 -3.67
C LEU A 183 -8.67 1.08 -3.43
N VAL A 184 -9.65 1.36 -2.58
CA VAL A 184 -10.75 0.42 -2.26
C VAL A 184 -12.06 1.03 -2.71
N LEU A 185 -12.74 0.38 -3.65
CA LEU A 185 -14.08 0.76 -4.05
C LEU A 185 -15.11 0.28 -3.03
N GLY A 186 -16.19 1.05 -2.90
CA GLY A 186 -17.30 0.76 -1.99
C GLY A 186 -18.02 -0.56 -2.28
N PRO A 187 -19.03 -0.92 -1.46
CA PRO A 187 -19.92 -2.04 -1.78
C PRO A 187 -20.73 -1.73 -3.06
N ASP A 188 -21.35 -2.77 -3.62
CA ASP A 188 -22.26 -2.69 -4.78
C ASP A 188 -21.65 -2.17 -6.09
N VAL A 189 -20.32 -2.26 -6.23
CA VAL A 189 -19.62 -1.87 -7.47
C VAL A 189 -19.59 -3.01 -8.49
N SER A 190 -19.67 -2.65 -9.76
CA SER A 190 -19.60 -3.60 -10.87
C SER A 190 -18.15 -3.86 -11.31
N ALA A 191 -17.94 -4.93 -12.08
CA ALA A 191 -16.64 -5.20 -12.72
C ALA A 191 -16.22 -4.06 -13.68
N ASP A 192 -17.20 -3.41 -14.33
CA ASP A 192 -16.94 -2.26 -15.21
C ASP A 192 -16.45 -1.04 -14.43
N ASP A 193 -16.96 -0.81 -13.22
CA ASP A 193 -16.50 0.27 -12.34
C ASP A 193 -15.05 0.03 -11.91
N VAL A 194 -14.73 -1.20 -11.51
CA VAL A 194 -13.36 -1.61 -11.16
C VAL A 194 -12.43 -1.43 -12.36
N ALA A 195 -12.84 -1.90 -13.54
CA ALA A 195 -12.06 -1.76 -14.76
C ALA A 195 -11.82 -0.29 -15.13
N ALA A 196 -12.83 0.57 -14.98
CA ALA A 196 -12.72 2.00 -15.24
C ALA A 196 -11.71 2.68 -14.31
N VAL A 197 -11.73 2.38 -13.01
CA VAL A 197 -10.76 2.93 -12.05
C VAL A 197 -9.36 2.40 -12.32
N ARG A 198 -9.20 1.09 -12.59
CA ARG A 198 -7.91 0.50 -12.97
C ARG A 198 -7.32 1.14 -14.22
N GLN A 199 -8.15 1.38 -15.23
CA GLN A 199 -7.73 2.07 -16.44
C GLN A 199 -7.25 3.50 -16.13
N ARG A 200 -7.98 4.27 -15.31
CA ARG A 200 -7.54 5.61 -14.88
C ARG A 200 -6.21 5.59 -14.12
N VAL A 201 -5.96 4.57 -13.29
CA VAL A 201 -4.66 4.39 -12.61
C VAL A 201 -3.55 4.06 -13.61
N ALA A 202 -3.83 3.23 -14.62
CA ALA A 202 -2.86 2.86 -15.66
C ALA A 202 -2.51 4.05 -16.59
N ASP A 203 -3.48 4.94 -16.83
CA ASP A 203 -3.33 6.13 -17.67
C ASP A 203 -2.63 7.31 -16.97
N LEU A 204 -2.31 7.17 -15.67
CA LEU A 204 -1.60 8.21 -14.95
C LEU A 204 -0.19 8.45 -15.52
N PRO A 205 0.30 9.70 -15.47
CA PRO A 205 1.67 10.00 -15.87
C PRO A 205 2.67 9.23 -15.00
N GLU A 206 3.82 8.88 -15.59
CA GLU A 206 4.92 8.24 -14.86
C GLU A 206 5.28 9.06 -13.62
N ARG A 207 5.51 8.36 -12.51
CA ARG A 207 5.92 9.02 -11.26
C ARG A 207 7.30 9.64 -11.46
N LYS A 208 7.40 10.95 -11.22
CA LYS A 208 8.69 11.64 -11.31
C LYS A 208 9.64 11.06 -10.26
N PRO A 209 10.88 10.70 -10.63
CA PRO A 209 11.86 10.22 -9.67
C PRO A 209 12.10 11.30 -8.62
N LYS A 210 11.96 10.92 -7.36
CA LYS A 210 12.14 11.81 -6.21
C LYS A 210 13.62 12.19 -6.16
N ARG A 211 13.92 13.48 -6.35
CA ARG A 211 15.29 14.01 -6.50
C ARG A 211 16.18 13.84 -5.25
N ASP A 212 15.62 13.38 -4.12
CA ASP A 212 16.27 13.44 -2.81
C ASP A 212 16.81 12.13 -2.23
N GLU A 213 16.50 10.95 -2.79
CA GLU A 213 16.90 9.68 -2.12
C GLU A 213 18.32 9.19 -2.49
N GLY A 214 19.03 9.88 -3.39
CA GLY A 214 20.39 9.51 -3.81
C GLY A 214 21.39 10.67 -3.91
N ALA A 215 20.95 11.91 -3.69
CA ALA A 215 21.86 13.06 -3.63
C ALA A 215 22.48 13.14 -2.23
N GLN A 216 23.28 12.13 -1.86
CA GLN A 216 24.25 12.36 -0.81
C GLN A 216 25.15 13.51 -1.32
N PRO A 217 25.27 14.64 -0.60
CA PRO A 217 26.26 15.63 -0.95
C PRO A 217 27.62 14.91 -0.94
N LEU A 218 28.26 14.85 -2.10
CA LEU A 218 29.62 14.33 -2.23
C LEU A 218 30.51 15.26 -1.41
N ILE A 219 30.77 14.90 -0.16
CA ILE A 219 31.77 15.59 0.66
C ILE A 219 33.12 15.31 -0.02
N PRO A 220 33.85 16.34 -0.48
CA PRO A 220 35.18 16.14 -1.02
C PRO A 220 36.06 15.55 0.07
N THR A 221 36.43 14.28 -0.04
CA THR A 221 37.45 13.70 0.82
C THR A 221 38.79 14.19 0.31
N MET A 222 39.43 15.11 1.03
CA MET A 222 40.82 15.45 0.78
C MET A 222 41.65 14.19 1.07
N ARG A 223 42.19 13.57 0.00
CA ARG A 223 43.27 12.58 0.16
C ARG A 223 44.41 13.29 0.88
N PRO A 224 44.89 12.78 2.04
CA PRO A 224 46.14 13.24 2.60
C PRO A 224 47.22 13.03 1.54
N GLY A 225 47.96 14.10 1.23
CA GLY A 225 49.09 14.05 0.31
C GLY A 225 50.03 12.93 0.73
N ALA A 226 50.21 11.95 -0.15
CA ALA A 226 51.36 11.08 -0.10
C ALA A 226 52.56 11.91 -0.55
N ASP A 227 53.14 12.67 0.37
CA ASP A 227 54.53 13.12 0.20
C ASP A 227 55.40 11.88 0.39
N GLY A 228 55.81 11.34 -0.75
CA GLY A 228 56.80 10.28 -0.85
C GLY A 228 58.10 10.72 -0.18
N GLY A 229 58.68 9.80 0.58
CA GLY A 229 60.03 9.93 1.10
C GLY A 229 61.11 9.71 0.04
N SER A 230 62.34 9.70 0.55
CA SER A 230 63.65 9.41 -0.08
C SER A 230 64.12 10.45 -1.10
N ASP A 231 65.38 10.88 -1.15
CA ASP A 231 66.62 10.70 -0.38
C ASP A 231 67.60 11.77 -0.95
N GLU A 232 68.74 11.98 -0.30
CA GLU A 232 70.08 12.31 -0.85
C GLU A 232 70.85 13.42 -0.07
N ASP A 233 72.03 12.97 0.39
CA ASP A 233 73.23 13.60 0.96
C ASP A 233 73.27 14.11 2.42
#